data_AF-A0AA46YRD8-F1
#
_entry.id   AF-A0AA46YRD8-F1
#
_cell.length_a   1.000
_cell.length_b   1.000
_cell.length_c   1.000
_cell.angle_alpha   90.00
_cell.angle_beta   90.00
_cell.angle_gamma   90.00
#
_symmetry.space_group_name_H-M   'P 1'
#
loop_
_entity.id
_entity.type
_entity.pdbx_description
1 polymer ?
#
loop_
_entity_poly.entity_id
_entity_poly.type
_entity_poly.pdbx_seq_one_letter_code
_entity_poly.pdbx_strand_id
1 'polypeptide(L)'
;MKELYLMRHAQTLFNVQGRTQGWSDSPLTQKGIEDALKAGERLRAKQLCFDAFYSSTQERASDTLELLFPNQEYGRLKKVLKK
;
A
#
# COMPACT_ATOMS: atom_id res chain seq x y z
N MET A 1 17.76 -4.18 -19.28
CA MET A 1 17.20 -2.92 -18.75
C MET A 1 16.68 -3.20 -17.34
N LYS A 2 16.79 -2.24 -16.41
CA LYS A 2 16.22 -2.38 -15.05
C LYS A 2 15.04 -1.43 -14.93
N GLU A 3 13.94 -1.92 -14.39
CA GLU A 3 12.74 -1.13 -14.15
C GLU A 3 12.52 -0.97 -12.65
N LEU A 4 12.10 0.23 -12.23
CA LEU A 4 11.73 0.53 -10.86
C LEU A 4 10.36 1.18 -10.86
N TYR A 5 9.43 0.56 -10.16
CA TYR A 5 8.07 1.05 -10.01
C TYR A 5 7.89 1.67 -8.62
N LEU A 6 7.38 2.90 -8.58
CA LEU A 6 7.13 3.63 -7.34
C LEU A 6 5.63 3.90 -7.20
N MET A 7 5.11 3.69 -6.01
CA MET A 7 3.72 4.01 -5.68
C MET A 7 3.62 4.74 -4.35
N ARG A 8 2.73 5.74 -4.29
CA ARG A 8 2.32 6.38 -3.04
C ARG A 8 1.27 5.53 -2.33
N HIS A 9 1.29 5.55 -0.99
CA HIS A 9 0.23 4.93 -0.19
C HIS A 9 -1.16 5.49 -0.54
N ALA A 10 -2.20 4.68 -0.34
CA ALA A 10 -3.58 5.07 -0.56
C ALA A 10 -4.06 6.13 0.45
N GLN A 11 -5.23 6.71 0.17
CA GLN A 11 -5.80 7.79 0.97
C GLN A 11 -6.01 7.36 2.43
N THR A 12 -5.57 8.20 3.37
CA THR A 12 -5.76 8.02 4.82
C THR A 12 -6.80 8.98 5.40
N LEU A 13 -7.28 8.70 6.62
CA LEU A 13 -8.18 9.63 7.33
C LEU A 13 -7.54 11.02 7.51
N PHE A 14 -6.24 11.11 7.79
CA PHE A 14 -5.57 12.41 7.92
C PHE A 14 -5.45 13.15 6.59
N ASN A 15 -5.35 12.44 5.47
CA ASN A 15 -5.43 13.10 4.16
C ASN A 15 -6.78 13.78 3.95
N VAL A 16 -7.89 13.11 4.32
CA VAL A 16 -9.24 13.68 4.23
C VAL A 16 -9.43 14.85 5.20
N GLN A 17 -8.83 14.77 6.38
CA GLN A 17 -8.90 15.82 7.39
C GLN A 17 -7.93 16.99 7.16
N GLY A 18 -7.10 16.94 6.12
CA GLY A 18 -6.07 17.94 5.86
C GLY A 18 -5.00 18.04 6.96
N ARG A 19 -4.74 16.93 7.69
CA ARG A 19 -3.78 16.89 8.79
C ARG A 19 -2.43 16.36 8.33
N THR A 20 -1.36 16.97 8.82
CA THR A 20 0.00 16.45 8.67
C THR A 20 0.15 15.17 9.47
N GLN A 21 0.57 14.10 8.81
CA GLN A 21 0.61 12.77 9.41
C GLN A 21 1.99 12.42 10.00
N GLY A 22 3.09 12.79 9.34
CA GLY A 22 4.44 12.46 9.81
C GLY A 22 4.60 10.96 10.10
N TRP A 23 4.99 10.64 11.33
CA TRP A 23 5.15 9.27 11.85
C TRP A 23 3.86 8.68 12.43
N SER A 24 2.81 9.48 12.60
CA SER A 24 1.48 8.98 12.98
C SER A 24 0.91 8.11 11.84
N ASP A 25 0.07 7.15 12.19
CA ASP A 25 -0.44 6.18 11.21
C ASP A 25 -1.96 6.10 11.23
N SER A 26 -2.60 7.16 10.73
CA SER A 26 -4.03 7.11 10.50
C SER A 26 -4.35 6.06 9.43
N PRO A 27 -5.38 5.23 9.63
CA PRO A 27 -5.70 4.14 8.72
C PRO A 27 -6.13 4.64 7.33
N LEU A 28 -6.09 3.73 6.36
CA LEU A 28 -6.67 3.96 5.04
C LEU A 28 -8.18 4.25 5.16
N THR A 29 -8.69 5.13 4.31
CA THR A 29 -10.14 5.32 4.16
C THR A 29 -10.73 4.19 3.34
N GLN A 30 -12.05 3.99 3.42
CA GLN A 30 -12.76 3.05 2.55
C GLN A 30 -12.48 3.33 1.07
N LYS A 31 -12.50 4.62 0.67
CA LYS A 31 -12.12 5.06 -0.67
C LYS A 31 -10.67 4.70 -1.01
N GLY A 32 -9.73 4.92 -0.08
CA GLY A 32 -8.33 4.55 -0.28
C GLY A 32 -8.13 3.06 -0.52
N ILE A 33 -8.86 2.21 0.23
CA ILE A 33 -8.83 0.76 0.06
C ILE A 33 -9.34 0.38 -1.35
N GLU A 34 -10.49 0.91 -1.77
CA GLU A 34 -11.05 0.64 -3.10
C GLU A 34 -10.14 1.10 -4.24
N ASP A 35 -9.53 2.28 -4.10
CA ASP A 35 -8.58 2.81 -5.08
C ASP A 35 -7.33 1.93 -5.19
N ALA A 36 -6.81 1.42 -4.06
CA ALA A 36 -5.66 0.51 -4.04
C ALA A 36 -5.98 -0.83 -4.71
N LEU A 37 -7.15 -1.41 -4.43
CA LEU A 37 -7.60 -2.66 -5.04
C LEU A 37 -7.72 -2.53 -6.57
N LYS A 38 -8.38 -1.46 -7.05
CA LYS A 38 -8.52 -1.16 -8.49
C LYS A 38 -7.16 -0.93 -9.16
N ALA A 39 -6.24 -0.26 -8.48
CA ALA A 39 -4.87 -0.07 -8.98
C ALA A 39 -4.13 -1.41 -9.09
N GLY A 40 -4.26 -2.28 -8.09
CA GLY A 40 -3.70 -3.63 -8.10
C GLY A 40 -4.22 -4.48 -9.26
N GLU A 41 -5.55 -4.47 -9.49
CA GLU A 41 -6.16 -5.15 -10.63
C GLU A 41 -5.58 -4.68 -11.96
N ARG A 42 -5.45 -3.36 -12.15
CA ARG A 42 -4.87 -2.77 -13.36
C ARG A 42 -3.41 -3.13 -13.57
N LEU A 43 -2.62 -3.20 -12.50
CA LEU A 43 -1.21 -3.58 -12.58
C LEU A 43 -1.04 -5.06 -12.90
N ARG A 44 -1.84 -5.94 -12.28
CA ARG A 44 -1.84 -7.38 -12.58
C ARG A 44 -2.31 -7.66 -14.01
N ALA A 45 -3.28 -6.90 -14.52
CA ALA A 45 -3.74 -7.02 -15.92
C ALA A 45 -2.64 -6.68 -16.95
N LYS A 46 -1.63 -5.89 -16.58
CA LYS A 46 -0.47 -5.59 -17.43
C LYS A 46 0.58 -6.70 -17.47
N GLN A 47 0.39 -7.78 -16.70
CA GLN A 47 1.32 -8.91 -16.62
C GLN A 47 2.76 -8.50 -16.28
N LEU A 48 2.89 -7.49 -15.40
CA LEU A 48 4.20 -7.07 -14.89
C LEU A 48 4.76 -8.13 -13.94
N CYS A 49 6.02 -8.51 -14.14
CA CYS A 49 6.75 -9.37 -13.22
C CYS A 49 7.58 -8.51 -12.27
N PHE A 50 7.42 -8.71 -10.97
CA PHE A 50 8.19 -8.03 -9.93
C PHE A 50 9.11 -9.04 -9.25
N ASP A 51 10.40 -8.75 -9.21
CA ASP A 51 11.40 -9.61 -8.55
C ASP A 51 11.36 -9.46 -7.01
N ALA A 52 10.95 -8.29 -6.52
CA ALA A 52 10.93 -7.97 -5.09
C ALA A 52 9.94 -6.84 -4.77
N PHE A 53 9.45 -6.84 -3.54
CA PHE A 53 8.53 -5.85 -2.99
C PHE A 53 9.15 -5.16 -1.77
N TYR A 54 8.95 -3.84 -1.67
CA TYR A 54 9.46 -3.03 -0.57
C TYR A 54 8.41 -2.04 -0.10
N SER A 55 8.35 -1.81 1.21
CA SER A 55 7.50 -0.80 1.83
C SER A 55 8.18 -0.21 3.06
N SER A 56 7.73 0.96 3.50
CA SER A 56 8.11 1.50 4.80
C SER A 56 7.43 0.71 5.93
N THR A 57 7.88 0.92 7.16
CA THR A 57 7.32 0.29 8.37
C THR A 57 5.93 0.82 8.76
N GLN A 58 5.42 1.80 8.03
CA GLN A 58 4.11 2.41 8.25
C GLN A 58 3.01 1.51 7.66
N GLU A 59 1.99 1.25 8.45
CA GLU A 59 0.82 0.42 8.15
C GLU A 59 0.12 0.92 6.89
N ARG A 60 -0.13 2.23 6.74
CA ARG A 60 -0.76 2.75 5.51
C ARG A 60 -0.03 2.37 4.21
N ALA A 61 1.30 2.28 4.24
CA ALA A 61 2.09 1.92 3.07
C ALA A 61 2.12 0.41 2.86
N SER A 62 2.28 -0.35 3.94
CA SER A 62 2.23 -1.82 3.94
C SER A 62 0.85 -2.36 3.52
N ASP A 63 -0.23 -1.79 4.06
CA ASP A 63 -1.60 -2.14 3.71
C ASP A 63 -1.91 -1.80 2.25
N THR A 64 -1.41 -0.67 1.75
CA THR A 64 -1.54 -0.35 0.32
C THR A 64 -0.86 -1.42 -0.54
N LEU A 65 0.37 -1.82 -0.21
CA LEU A 65 1.11 -2.86 -0.94
C LEU A 65 0.34 -4.18 -0.96
N GLU A 66 -0.20 -4.61 0.18
CA GLU A 66 -0.95 -5.87 0.28
C GLU A 66 -2.28 -5.86 -0.47
N LEU A 67 -2.95 -4.71 -0.54
CA LEU A 67 -4.14 -4.55 -1.37
C LEU A 67 -3.79 -4.64 -2.86
N LEU A 68 -2.63 -4.12 -3.26
CA LEU A 68 -2.15 -4.21 -4.64
C LEU A 68 -1.69 -5.62 -5.03
N PHE A 69 -0.93 -6.26 -4.15
CA PHE A 69 -0.28 -7.54 -4.39
C PHE A 69 -0.50 -8.44 -3.16
N PRO A 70 -1.65 -9.13 -3.08
CA PRO A 70 -1.93 -9.99 -1.95
C PRO A 70 -0.94 -11.16 -1.88
N ASN A 71 -0.63 -11.58 -0.66
CA ASN A 71 0.23 -12.72 -0.34
C ASN A 71 1.68 -12.63 -0.86
N GLN A 72 2.21 -11.42 -1.09
CA GLN A 72 3.62 -11.25 -1.43
C GLN A 72 4.50 -11.19 -0.18
N GLU A 73 5.68 -11.78 -0.25
CA GLU A 73 6.69 -11.65 0.79
C GLU A 73 7.42 -10.31 0.67
N TYR A 74 7.49 -9.58 1.78
CA TYR A 74 8.31 -8.39 1.96
C TYR A 74 8.55 -8.15 3.46
N GLY A 75 9.44 -7.22 3.80
CA GLY A 75 9.81 -6.89 5.18
C GLY A 75 8.71 -6.19 5.99
N ARG A 76 7.55 -6.83 6.20
CA ARG A 76 6.47 -6.30 7.05
C ARG A 76 6.84 -6.45 8.53
N LEU A 77 7.20 -5.34 9.18
CA LEU A 77 7.61 -5.36 10.59
C LEU A 77 6.43 -5.48 11.57
N LYS A 78 5.24 -4.99 11.20
CA LYS A 78 4.04 -5.06 12.04
C LYS A 78 3.07 -6.11 11.50
N LYS A 79 2.85 -7.18 12.26
CA LYS A 79 1.77 -8.15 11.96
C LYS A 79 0.43 -7.39 12.02
N VAL A 80 -0.45 -7.62 11.04
CA VAL A 80 -1.86 -7.24 11.16
C VAL A 80 -2.35 -7.82 12.49
N LEU A 81 -2.72 -6.97 13.45
CA LEU A 81 -3.50 -7.42 14.59
C LEU A 81 -4.83 -7.89 13.99
N LYS A 82 -4.93 -9.19 13.70
CA LYS A 82 -6.22 -9.81 13.40
C LYS A 82 -7.08 -9.58 14.64
N LYS A 83 -7.98 -8.60 14.56
CA LYS A 83 -9.12 -8.51 15.48
C LYS A 83 -10.09 -9.63 15.14
#